data_AF-A0AAV9JAU5-F1
#
_entry.id   AF-A0AAV9JAU5-F1
#
_cell.length_a   1.000
_cell.length_b   1.000
_cell.length_c   1.000
_cell.angle_alpha   90.00
_cell.angle_beta   90.00
_cell.angle_gamma   90.00
#
_symmetry.space_group_name_H-M   'P 1'
#
loop_
_entity.id
_entity.type
_entity.pdbx_description
1 polymer ?
#
loop_
_entity_poly.entity_id
_entity_poly.type
_entity_poly.pdbx_seq_one_letter_code
_entity_poly.pdbx_strand_id
1 'polypeptide(L)'
;MDSLKIFLRHGWHFNVLFSPSTENVYAVQPHLLLYTLSASMCRANVRQMRERIHHLSFVEIRDPNERINSQLHDVREHLACLKAGVTQTITWAPRGLDEYFKFYHKHGSKAPPPVEKLRELLAEVRELEAVTMETFQLLMSSLSVRDSQVSIQQSRRATLLTALAFVYVPLSFVTGIFGMNIKEINGSPLDVWVCFAAFAALILLTALGYAMYVYARHLRACIRESTVTRSWKLAKKQQHDMV
;
A
#
# COMPACT_ATOMS: atom_id res chain seq x y z
N MET A 1 12.54 24.57 7.88
CA MET A 1 13.58 24.30 8.90
C MET A 1 14.76 25.27 8.81
N ASP A 2 14.99 25.90 7.65
CA ASP A 2 16.16 26.74 7.40
C ASP A 2 16.21 28.01 8.27
N SER A 3 15.06 28.62 8.55
CA SER A 3 14.97 29.81 9.42
C SER A 3 15.44 29.55 10.86
N LEU A 4 15.20 28.34 11.39
CA LEU A 4 15.67 27.95 12.72
C LEU A 4 17.17 27.67 12.73
N LYS A 5 17.69 27.00 11.69
CA LYS A 5 19.14 26.81 11.52
C LYS A 5 19.87 28.15 11.47
N ILE A 6 19.30 29.13 10.76
CA ILE A 6 19.84 30.50 10.69
C ILE A 6 19.80 31.17 12.06
N PHE A 7 18.67 31.09 12.77
CA PHE A 7 18.51 31.67 14.11
C PHE A 7 19.50 31.11 15.14
N LEU A 8 19.71 29.79 15.15
CA LEU A 8 20.64 29.10 16.05
C LEU A 8 22.12 29.34 15.71
N ARG A 9 22.43 29.80 14.50
CA ARG A 9 23.81 30.06 14.05
C ARG A 9 24.36 31.39 14.57
N HIS A 10 23.50 32.29 15.03
CA HIS A 10 23.87 33.60 15.54
C HIS A 10 24.03 33.59 17.07
N GLY A 11 25.28 33.58 17.55
CA GLY A 11 25.62 33.52 18.98
C GLY A 11 25.13 34.73 19.81
N TRP A 12 24.86 35.87 19.18
CA TRP A 12 24.39 37.06 19.89
C TRP A 12 22.98 36.89 20.48
N HIS A 13 22.10 36.10 19.86
CA HIS A 13 20.78 35.77 20.41
C HIS A 13 20.90 35.04 21.75
N PHE A 14 21.86 34.11 21.86
CA PHE A 14 22.11 33.36 23.08
C PHE A 14 22.65 34.28 24.17
N ASN A 15 23.55 35.20 23.85
CA ASN A 15 24.05 36.17 24.83
C ASN A 15 22.95 37.09 25.38
N VAL A 16 21.94 37.46 24.58
CA VAL A 16 20.79 38.24 25.03
C VAL A 16 19.81 37.40 25.87
N LEU A 17 19.53 36.16 25.45
CA LEU A 17 18.59 35.26 26.14
C LEU A 17 19.15 34.68 27.45
N PHE A 18 20.47 34.49 27.51
CA PHE A 18 21.19 33.90 28.66
C PHE A 18 22.05 34.93 29.39
N SER A 19 21.81 36.23 29.18
CA SER A 19 22.58 37.29 29.83
C SER A 19 22.52 37.10 31.35
N PRO A 20 23.67 37.11 32.06
CA PRO A 20 23.68 37.06 33.50
C PRO A 20 23.03 38.34 34.04
N SER A 21 21.82 38.22 34.59
CA SER A 21 21.22 39.28 35.40
C SER A 21 22.03 39.41 36.69
N THR A 22 22.22 40.62 37.18
CA THR A 22 23.04 41.02 38.34
C THR A 22 22.67 40.33 39.66
N GLU A 23 21.56 39.59 39.71
CA GLU A 23 21.17 38.71 40.81
C GLU A 23 21.17 37.23 40.40
N ASN A 24 22.32 36.63 40.09
CA ASN A 24 22.64 35.18 40.10
C ASN A 24 21.60 34.15 39.58
N VAL A 25 20.58 34.57 38.84
CA VAL A 25 19.50 33.77 38.30
C VAL A 25 19.47 34.08 36.81
N TYR A 26 20.02 33.17 36.01
CA TYR A 26 19.86 33.22 34.56
C TYR A 26 18.38 33.37 34.21
N ALA A 27 18.02 34.35 33.36
CA ALA A 27 16.63 34.64 33.01
C ALA A 27 15.91 33.44 32.38
N VAL A 28 16.63 32.59 31.65
CA VAL A 28 16.16 31.31 31.12
C VAL A 28 17.31 30.30 31.24
N GLN A 29 17.07 29.10 31.77
CA GLN A 29 18.11 28.07 31.79
C GLN A 29 18.30 27.46 30.39
N PRO A 30 19.53 27.27 29.87
CA PRO A 30 19.78 26.77 28.51
C PRO A 30 19.08 25.45 28.16
N HIS A 31 19.00 24.53 29.13
CA HIS A 31 18.32 23.26 28.94
C HIS A 31 16.80 23.42 28.77
N LEU A 32 16.18 24.41 29.44
CA LEU A 32 14.75 24.69 29.31
C LEU A 32 14.38 25.14 27.89
N LEU A 33 15.21 26.00 27.31
CA LEU A 33 15.04 26.46 25.93
C LEU A 33 15.16 25.29 24.94
N LEU A 34 16.10 24.37 25.19
CA LEU A 34 16.26 23.18 24.35
C LEU A 34 15.03 22.25 24.40
N TYR A 35 14.47 21.98 25.58
CA TYR A 35 13.28 21.13 25.74
C TYR A 35 12.00 21.77 25.18
N THR A 36 11.85 23.08 25.35
CA THR A 36 10.69 23.81 24.78
C THR A 36 10.80 23.89 23.25
N LEU A 37 12.00 24.09 22.72
CA LEU A 37 12.25 24.08 21.29
C LEU A 37 12.03 22.68 20.69
N SER A 38 12.52 21.62 21.33
CA SER A 38 12.32 20.25 20.86
C SER A 38 10.84 19.87 20.84
N ALA A 39 10.08 20.24 21.87
CA ALA A 39 8.63 20.06 21.91
C ALA A 39 7.92 20.84 20.77
N SER A 40 8.35 22.08 20.51
CA SER A 40 7.80 22.90 19.42
C SER A 40 8.10 22.31 18.04
N MET A 41 9.34 21.85 17.81
CA MET A 41 9.74 21.21 16.56
C MET A 41 9.02 19.89 16.33
N CYS A 42 8.89 19.05 17.37
CA CYS A 42 8.11 17.82 17.27
C CYS A 42 6.67 18.13 16.88
N ARG A 43 6.06 19.17 17.47
CA ARG A 43 4.68 19.56 17.16
C ARG A 43 4.52 20.02 15.71
N ALA A 44 5.47 20.80 15.20
CA ALA A 44 5.47 21.21 13.80
C ALA A 44 5.56 19.99 12.86
N ASN A 45 6.42 19.02 13.18
CA ASN A 45 6.58 17.80 12.40
C ASN A 45 5.30 16.93 12.40
N VAL A 46 4.68 16.72 13.58
CA VAL A 46 3.39 15.98 13.67
C VAL A 46 2.32 16.64 12.83
N ARG A 47 2.20 17.98 12.88
CA ARG A 47 1.23 18.72 12.09
C ARG A 47 1.45 18.52 10.59
N GLN A 48 2.71 18.61 10.15
CA GLN A 48 3.06 18.37 8.75
C GLN A 48 2.73 16.93 8.32
N MET A 49 3.01 15.93 9.17
CA MET A 49 2.67 14.53 8.88
C MET A 49 1.17 14.32 8.80
N ARG A 50 0.39 14.94 9.70
CA ARG A 50 -1.08 14.88 9.67
C ARG A 50 -1.64 15.39 8.34
N GLU A 51 -1.16 16.54 7.86
CA GLU A 51 -1.61 17.09 6.58
C GLU A 51 -1.27 16.15 5.41
N ARG A 52 -0.09 15.51 5.42
CA ARG A 52 0.27 14.51 4.41
C ARG A 52 -0.63 13.27 4.46
N ILE A 53 -0.93 12.76 5.66
CA ILE A 53 -1.80 11.59 5.85
C ILE A 53 -3.22 11.91 5.38
N HIS A 54 -3.73 13.09 5.68
CA HIS A 54 -5.04 13.53 5.21
C HIS A 54 -5.10 13.60 3.67
N HIS A 55 -4.05 14.10 3.01
CA HIS A 55 -4.00 14.11 1.55
C HIS A 55 -4.00 12.69 0.97
N LEU A 56 -3.17 11.81 1.54
CA LEU A 56 -3.05 10.40 1.12
C LEU A 56 -4.36 9.61 1.32
N SER A 57 -5.09 9.82 2.42
CA SER A 57 -6.30 9.06 2.72
C SER A 57 -7.53 9.50 1.92
N PHE A 58 -7.69 10.80 1.61
CA PHE A 58 -8.90 11.31 0.96
C PHE A 58 -8.84 11.31 -0.58
N VAL A 59 -7.71 11.68 -1.17
CA VAL A 59 -7.62 11.92 -2.62
C VAL A 59 -7.18 10.65 -3.36
N GLU A 60 -6.34 9.84 -2.73
CA GLU A 60 -5.51 8.85 -3.43
C GLU A 60 -6.00 7.40 -3.31
N ILE A 61 -6.90 7.10 -2.36
CA ILE A 61 -7.52 5.76 -2.24
C ILE A 61 -8.39 5.41 -3.46
N ARG A 62 -8.88 6.44 -4.19
CA ARG A 62 -9.79 6.27 -5.34
C ARG A 62 -9.08 5.74 -6.59
N ASP A 63 -7.78 5.95 -6.74
CA ASP A 63 -6.97 5.45 -7.87
C ASP A 63 -5.58 5.03 -7.37
N PRO A 64 -5.46 3.83 -6.76
CA PRO A 64 -4.25 3.45 -6.06
C PRO A 64 -3.10 3.18 -7.04
N ASN A 65 -1.96 3.83 -6.82
CA ASN A 65 -0.74 3.77 -7.62
C ASN A 65 0.41 3.27 -6.72
N GLU A 66 1.39 2.55 -7.26
CA GLU A 66 2.52 2.00 -6.50
C GLU A 66 3.29 3.07 -5.73
N ARG A 67 3.36 4.30 -6.27
CA ARG A 67 4.01 5.44 -5.61
C ARG A 67 3.40 5.78 -4.25
N ILE A 68 2.10 5.55 -4.08
CA ILE A 68 1.36 5.86 -2.84
C ILE A 68 1.80 4.91 -1.74
N ASN A 69 2.06 3.64 -2.08
CA ASN A 69 2.58 2.67 -1.14
C ASN A 69 3.94 3.13 -0.56
N SER A 70 4.88 3.53 -1.42
CA SER A 70 6.17 4.07 -0.98
C SER A 70 6.00 5.31 -0.09
N GLN A 71 5.14 6.26 -0.48
CA GLN A 71 4.89 7.46 0.33
C GLN A 71 4.29 7.14 1.71
N LEU A 72 3.41 6.15 1.78
CA LEU A 72 2.82 5.72 3.03
C LEU A 72 3.83 4.99 3.93
N HIS A 73 4.75 4.22 3.33
CA HIS A 73 5.91 3.67 4.01
C HIS A 73 6.82 4.77 4.59
N ASP A 74 7.15 5.80 3.81
CA ASP A 74 7.97 6.94 4.27
C ASP A 74 7.31 7.66 5.46
N VAL A 75 6.00 7.90 5.38
CA VAL A 75 5.24 8.54 6.46
C VAL A 75 5.28 7.68 7.73
N ARG A 76 5.06 6.37 7.59
CA ARG A 76 5.13 5.43 8.71
C ARG A 76 6.51 5.38 9.34
N GLU A 77 7.57 5.36 8.52
CA GLU A 77 8.95 5.40 8.99
C GLU A 77 9.23 6.69 9.77
N HIS A 78 8.86 7.85 9.20
CA HIS A 78 9.05 9.13 9.88
C HIS A 78 8.28 9.22 11.19
N LEU A 79 7.05 8.69 11.27
CA LEU A 79 6.28 8.63 12.52
C LEU A 79 6.96 7.74 13.57
N ALA A 80 7.48 6.58 13.16
CA ALA A 80 8.21 5.68 14.05
C ALA A 80 9.48 6.34 14.60
N CYS A 81 10.26 7.02 13.74
CA CYS A 81 11.42 7.80 14.16
C CYS A 81 11.03 8.92 15.12
N LEU A 82 9.97 9.67 14.82
CA LEU A 82 9.51 10.77 15.67
C LEU A 82 9.03 10.26 17.04
N LYS A 83 8.26 9.17 17.07
CA LYS A 83 7.80 8.51 18.30
C LYS A 83 8.98 8.06 19.17
N ALA A 84 10.00 7.44 18.56
CA ALA A 84 11.21 7.04 19.26
C ALA A 84 11.94 8.26 19.84
N GLY A 85 12.11 9.33 19.05
CA GLY A 85 12.76 10.56 19.49
C GLY A 85 12.02 11.26 20.64
N VAL A 86 10.69 11.36 20.57
CA VAL A 86 9.86 11.95 21.64
C VAL A 86 9.91 11.10 22.91
N THR A 87 9.81 9.78 22.78
CA THR A 87 9.91 8.84 23.92
C THR A 87 11.26 8.99 24.60
N GLN A 88 12.34 9.03 23.82
CA GLN A 88 13.69 9.24 24.33
C GLN A 88 13.80 10.58 25.07
N THR A 89 13.28 11.66 24.48
CA THR A 89 13.31 13.00 25.08
C THR A 89 12.57 13.06 26.43
N ILE A 90 11.45 12.32 26.57
CA ILE A 90 10.73 12.21 27.84
C ILE A 90 11.54 11.41 28.87
N THR A 91 12.16 10.29 28.46
CA THR A 91 12.94 9.42 29.35
C THR A 91 14.18 10.10 29.93
N TRP A 92 14.88 10.91 29.12
CA TRP A 92 16.10 11.61 29.55
C TRP A 92 15.84 13.00 30.13
N ALA A 93 14.56 13.35 30.39
CA ALA A 93 14.22 14.62 31.00
C ALA A 93 14.85 14.73 32.40
N PRO A 94 15.64 15.79 32.70
CA PRO A 94 16.28 15.95 33.99
C PRO A 94 15.24 16.18 35.10
N ARG A 95 15.37 15.46 36.22
CA ARG A 95 14.43 15.52 37.35
C ARG A 95 14.27 16.91 37.97
N GLY A 96 15.28 17.77 37.86
CA GLY A 96 15.23 19.17 38.32
C GLY A 96 14.30 20.07 37.49
N LEU A 97 13.88 19.64 36.30
CA LEU A 97 12.99 20.41 35.44
C LEU A 97 11.59 20.54 36.05
N ASP A 98 11.11 19.49 36.71
CA ASP A 98 9.79 19.48 37.35
C ASP A 98 9.75 20.41 38.56
N GLU A 99 10.82 20.44 39.36
CA GLU A 99 10.95 21.36 40.50
C GLU A 99 11.06 22.82 40.04
N TYR A 100 11.82 23.08 38.97
CA TYR A 100 11.93 24.41 38.37
C TYR A 100 10.57 24.93 37.88
N PHE A 101 9.79 24.10 37.19
CA PHE A 101 8.45 24.50 36.73
C PHE A 101 7.46 24.71 37.87
N LYS A 102 7.54 23.91 38.94
CA LYS A 102 6.72 24.13 40.15
C LYS A 102 7.02 25.49 40.78
N PHE A 103 8.29 25.88 40.86
CA PHE A 103 8.69 27.20 41.34
C PHE A 103 8.13 28.32 40.44
N TYR A 104 8.23 28.16 39.12
CA TYR A 104 7.76 29.16 38.16
C TYR A 104 6.22 29.27 38.13
N HIS A 105 5.50 28.16 38.32
CA HIS A 105 4.04 28.13 38.39
C HIS A 105 3.52 28.84 39.64
N LYS A 106 4.23 28.67 40.78
CA LYS A 106 3.93 29.36 42.04
C LYS A 106 4.04 30.89 41.92
N HIS A 107 4.87 31.40 41.01
CA HIS A 107 5.03 32.83 40.72
C HIS A 107 4.07 33.34 39.61
N GLY A 108 3.01 32.59 39.30
CA GLY A 108 1.90 33.07 38.45
C GLY A 108 1.96 32.66 36.97
N SER A 109 2.97 31.91 36.54
CA SER A 109 3.02 31.41 35.15
C SER A 109 2.10 30.20 34.95
N LYS A 110 1.14 30.28 34.03
CA LYS A 110 0.20 29.19 33.70
C LYS A 110 0.73 28.21 32.63
N ALA A 111 1.98 28.34 32.20
CA ALA A 111 2.52 27.51 31.13
C ALA A 111 2.65 26.04 31.60
N PRO A 112 2.06 25.06 30.88
CA PRO A 112 2.20 23.66 31.26
C PRO A 112 3.63 23.17 31.01
N PRO A 113 4.12 22.23 31.83
CA PRO A 113 5.49 21.73 31.74
C PRO A 113 5.75 21.10 30.36
N PRO A 114 6.95 21.28 29.78
CA PRO A 114 7.31 20.78 28.45
C PRO A 114 7.18 19.26 28.34
N VAL A 115 7.45 18.54 29.43
CA VAL A 115 7.31 17.07 29.50
C VAL A 115 5.85 16.66 29.30
N GLU A 116 4.89 17.42 29.84
CA GLU A 116 3.47 17.13 29.66
C GLU A 116 3.03 17.39 28.21
N LYS A 117 3.49 18.50 27.61
CA LYS A 117 3.27 18.74 26.17
C LYS A 117 3.86 17.63 25.29
N LEU A 118 5.03 17.10 25.65
CA LEU A 118 5.66 15.97 24.94
C LEU A 118 4.83 14.68 25.10
N ARG A 119 4.19 14.45 26.25
CA ARG A 119 3.28 13.32 26.47
C ARG A 119 1.99 13.44 25.67
N GLU A 120 1.36 14.61 25.65
CA GLU A 120 0.20 14.90 24.79
C GLU A 120 0.55 14.62 23.33
N LEU A 121 1.72 15.08 22.89
CA LEU A 121 2.20 14.88 21.53
C LEU A 121 2.49 13.40 21.22
N LEU A 122 2.97 12.63 22.19
CA LEU A 122 3.15 11.19 22.05
C LEU A 122 1.80 10.47 21.86
N ALA A 123 0.74 10.91 22.55
CA ALA A 123 -0.61 10.38 22.34
C ALA A 123 -1.12 10.71 20.93
N GLU A 124 -0.91 11.94 20.47
CA GLU A 124 -1.27 12.39 19.12
C GLU A 124 -0.53 11.60 18.02
N VAL A 125 0.76 11.31 18.21
CA VAL A 125 1.55 10.48 17.29
C VAL A 125 1.03 9.04 17.23
N ARG A 126 0.61 8.46 18.37
CA ARG A 126 0.05 7.10 18.42
C ARG A 126 -1.29 7.00 17.69
N GLU A 127 -2.15 8.00 17.86
CA GLU A 127 -3.41 8.08 17.12
C GLU A 127 -3.14 8.17 15.62
N LEU A 128 -2.20 9.03 15.22
CA LEU A 128 -1.84 9.22 13.82
C LEU A 128 -1.21 7.95 13.19
N GLU A 129 -0.44 7.19 13.97
CA GLU A 129 0.09 5.88 13.58
C GLU A 129 -1.04 4.87 13.31
N ALA A 130 -2.08 4.84 14.17
CA ALA A 130 -3.23 3.97 13.97
C ALA A 130 -3.99 4.31 12.68
N VAL A 131 -4.27 5.59 12.45
CA VAL A 131 -4.93 6.07 11.21
C VAL A 131 -4.09 5.75 9.97
N THR A 132 -2.77 5.88 10.05
CA THR A 132 -1.85 5.53 8.97
C THR A 132 -1.92 4.04 8.63
N MET A 133 -1.98 3.18 9.66
CA MET A 133 -2.10 1.73 9.48
C MET A 133 -3.44 1.33 8.86
N GLU A 134 -4.54 1.94 9.30
CA GLU A 134 -5.86 1.73 8.69
C GLU A 134 -5.87 2.14 7.21
N THR A 135 -5.32 3.32 6.90
CA THR A 135 -5.17 3.80 5.52
C THR A 135 -4.35 2.84 4.67
N PHE A 136 -3.26 2.27 5.23
CA PHE A 136 -2.43 1.28 4.55
C PHE A 136 -3.18 -0.01 4.24
N GLN A 137 -3.97 -0.52 5.18
CA GLN A 137 -4.79 -1.71 4.98
C GLN A 137 -5.85 -1.50 3.90
N LEU A 138 -6.53 -0.34 3.91
CA LEU A 138 -7.51 0.02 2.89
C LEU A 138 -6.88 0.15 1.51
N LEU A 139 -5.71 0.79 1.41
CA LEU A 139 -4.95 0.91 0.17
C LEU A 139 -4.55 -0.47 -0.39
N MET A 140 -4.02 -1.35 0.46
CA MET A 140 -3.63 -2.71 0.05
C MET A 140 -4.81 -3.55 -0.40
N SER A 141 -5.96 -3.39 0.27
CA SER A 141 -7.20 -4.03 -0.17
C SER A 141 -7.65 -3.52 -1.55
N SER A 142 -7.63 -2.21 -1.76
CA SER A 142 -7.99 -1.58 -3.04
C SER A 142 -7.05 -2.00 -4.18
N LEU A 143 -5.74 -2.02 -3.94
CA LEU A 143 -4.73 -2.51 -4.89
C LEU A 143 -4.96 -3.97 -5.26
N SER A 144 -5.17 -4.85 -4.28
CA SER A 144 -5.44 -6.27 -4.52
C SER A 144 -6.70 -6.49 -5.36
N VAL A 145 -7.76 -5.72 -5.11
CA VAL A 145 -8.98 -5.75 -5.92
C VAL A 145 -8.71 -5.28 -7.35
N ARG A 146 -7.97 -4.18 -7.52
CA ARG A 146 -7.59 -3.66 -8.84
C ARG A 146 -6.75 -4.66 -9.63
N ASP A 147 -5.71 -5.22 -9.01
CA ASP A 147 -4.83 -6.21 -9.63
C ASP A 147 -5.60 -7.46 -10.04
N SER A 148 -6.53 -7.90 -9.20
CA SER A 148 -7.45 -9.01 -9.52
C SER A 148 -8.30 -8.69 -10.75
N GLN A 149 -8.89 -7.50 -10.82
CA GLN A 149 -9.68 -7.07 -11.99
C GLN A 149 -8.83 -6.99 -13.26
N VAL A 150 -7.63 -6.42 -13.18
CA VAL A 150 -6.68 -6.34 -14.30
C VAL A 150 -6.28 -7.74 -14.77
N SER A 151 -5.93 -8.65 -13.85
CA SER A 151 -5.59 -10.04 -14.16
C SER A 151 -6.75 -10.79 -14.81
N ILE A 152 -7.99 -10.61 -14.32
CA ILE A 152 -9.19 -11.18 -14.95
C ILE A 152 -9.37 -10.64 -16.37
N GLN A 153 -9.19 -9.33 -16.58
CA GLN A 153 -9.33 -8.72 -17.89
C GLN A 153 -8.24 -9.19 -18.86
N GLN A 154 -7.00 -9.32 -18.39
CA GLN A 154 -5.89 -9.90 -19.16
C GLN A 154 -6.15 -11.37 -19.52
N SER A 155 -6.62 -12.18 -18.57
CA SER A 155 -6.99 -13.58 -18.80
C SER A 155 -8.12 -13.71 -19.84
N ARG A 156 -9.12 -12.82 -19.77
CA ARG A 156 -10.20 -12.76 -20.76
C ARG A 156 -9.66 -12.42 -22.15
N ARG A 157 -8.77 -11.42 -22.27
CA ARG A 157 -8.13 -11.04 -23.54
C ARG A 157 -7.27 -12.18 -24.09
N ALA A 158 -6.48 -12.83 -23.24
CA ALA A 158 -5.68 -14.00 -23.62
C ALA A 158 -6.56 -15.15 -24.12
N THR A 159 -7.67 -15.43 -23.43
CA THR A 159 -8.63 -16.46 -23.85
C THR A 159 -9.22 -16.13 -25.23
N LEU A 160 -9.58 -14.87 -25.49
CA LEU A 160 -10.09 -14.43 -26.80
C LEU A 160 -9.04 -14.58 -27.91
N LEU A 161 -7.79 -14.19 -27.64
CA LEU A 161 -6.68 -14.36 -28.59
C LEU A 161 -6.44 -15.83 -28.91
N THR A 162 -6.44 -16.71 -27.89
CA THR A 162 -6.28 -18.15 -28.09
C THR A 162 -7.47 -18.73 -28.87
N ALA A 163 -8.70 -18.31 -28.60
CA ALA A 163 -9.87 -18.73 -29.35
C ALA A 163 -9.79 -18.32 -30.84
N LEU A 164 -9.37 -17.09 -31.13
CA LEU A 164 -9.12 -16.62 -32.49
C LEU A 164 -8.02 -17.42 -33.18
N ALA A 165 -6.90 -17.69 -32.49
CA ALA A 165 -5.80 -18.49 -33.02
C ALA A 165 -6.23 -19.93 -33.34
N PHE A 166 -7.06 -20.56 -32.49
CA PHE A 166 -7.61 -21.89 -32.74
C PHE A 166 -8.44 -21.97 -34.03
N VAL A 167 -9.11 -20.89 -34.43
CA VAL A 167 -9.84 -20.83 -35.70
C VAL A 167 -8.92 -20.46 -36.86
N TYR A 168 -8.04 -19.48 -36.68
CA TYR A 168 -7.23 -18.90 -37.75
C TYR A 168 -6.06 -19.79 -38.16
N VAL A 169 -5.36 -20.43 -37.22
CA VAL A 169 -4.17 -21.26 -37.51
C VAL A 169 -4.52 -22.43 -38.44
N PRO A 170 -5.57 -23.22 -38.19
CA PRO A 170 -5.92 -24.33 -39.08
C PRO A 170 -6.45 -23.84 -40.44
N LEU A 171 -7.21 -22.75 -40.48
CA LEU A 171 -7.68 -22.11 -41.72
C LEU A 171 -6.51 -21.61 -42.58
N SER A 172 -5.51 -21.00 -41.94
CA SER A 172 -4.28 -20.54 -42.60
C SER A 172 -3.44 -21.70 -43.13
N PHE A 173 -3.42 -22.84 -42.43
CA PHE A 173 -2.73 -24.04 -42.88
C PHE A 173 -3.38 -24.63 -44.15
N VAL A 174 -4.70 -24.73 -44.17
CA VAL A 174 -5.46 -25.20 -45.33
C VAL A 174 -5.23 -24.29 -46.54
N THR A 175 -5.41 -22.99 -46.36
CA THR A 175 -5.17 -22.00 -47.44
C THR A 175 -3.73 -21.99 -47.91
N GLY A 176 -2.75 -22.23 -47.02
CA GLY A 176 -1.34 -22.40 -47.37
C GLY A 176 -1.06 -23.64 -48.23
N ILE A 177 -1.58 -24.82 -47.84
CA ILE A 177 -1.42 -26.07 -48.62
C ILE A 177 -2.02 -25.92 -50.02
N PHE A 178 -3.22 -25.36 -50.12
CA PHE A 178 -3.89 -25.19 -51.42
C PHE A 178 -3.35 -24.00 -52.24
N GLY A 179 -2.73 -23.02 -51.59
CA GLY A 179 -2.03 -21.93 -52.25
C GLY A 179 -0.67 -22.34 -52.84
N MET A 180 -0.04 -23.38 -52.29
CA MET A 180 1.15 -23.99 -52.88
C MET A 180 0.74 -24.79 -54.12
N ASN A 181 1.22 -24.36 -55.30
CA ASN A 181 1.01 -25.03 -56.58
C ASN A 181 1.79 -26.37 -56.63
N ILE A 182 1.29 -27.40 -55.95
CA ILE A 182 1.91 -28.72 -55.92
C ILE A 182 1.57 -29.45 -57.23
N LYS A 183 2.60 -29.69 -58.07
CA LYS A 183 2.46 -30.36 -59.37
C LYS A 183 1.82 -31.76 -59.30
N GLU A 184 1.89 -32.47 -58.17
CA GLU A 184 1.21 -33.76 -57.98
C GLU A 184 -0.31 -33.65 -57.78
N ILE A 185 -0.82 -32.49 -57.35
CA ILE A 185 -2.27 -32.23 -57.18
C ILE A 185 -2.93 -31.88 -58.53
N ASN A 186 -2.17 -31.36 -59.50
CA ASN A 186 -2.66 -31.01 -60.84
C ASN A 186 -2.67 -32.19 -61.85
N GLY A 187 -2.14 -33.36 -61.50
CA GLY A 187 -2.06 -34.53 -62.38
C GLY A 187 -3.31 -35.43 -62.37
N SER A 188 -4.19 -35.26 -61.38
CA SER A 188 -5.47 -35.97 -61.26
C SER A 188 -6.59 -34.95 -61.08
N PRO A 189 -7.79 -35.17 -61.63
CA PRO A 189 -8.94 -34.29 -61.41
C PRO A 189 -9.38 -34.44 -59.95
N LEU A 190 -8.69 -33.76 -59.03
CA LEU A 190 -9.16 -33.63 -57.67
C LEU A 190 -10.43 -32.79 -57.70
N ASP A 191 -11.55 -33.49 -57.61
CA ASP A 191 -12.87 -32.92 -57.48
C ASP A 191 -12.85 -31.86 -56.37
N VAL A 192 -13.45 -30.70 -56.64
CA VAL A 192 -13.67 -29.60 -55.67
C VAL A 192 -14.24 -30.12 -54.34
N TRP A 193 -14.89 -31.28 -54.40
CA TRP A 193 -15.37 -32.08 -53.29
C TRP A 193 -14.32 -32.45 -52.24
N VAL A 194 -13.07 -32.74 -52.60
CA VAL A 194 -12.00 -33.06 -51.64
C VAL A 194 -11.61 -31.82 -50.82
N CYS A 195 -11.68 -30.64 -51.42
CA CYS A 195 -11.46 -29.37 -50.72
C CYS A 195 -12.57 -29.14 -49.67
N PHE A 196 -13.82 -29.35 -50.06
CA PHE A 196 -14.96 -29.29 -49.13
C PHE A 196 -14.85 -30.32 -48.00
N ALA A 197 -14.44 -31.56 -48.31
CA ALA A 197 -14.25 -32.61 -47.32
C ALA A 197 -13.11 -32.28 -46.34
N ALA A 198 -11.99 -31.71 -46.82
CA ALA A 198 -10.88 -31.29 -45.98
C ALA A 198 -11.27 -30.13 -45.04
N PHE A 199 -12.00 -29.12 -45.54
CA PHE A 199 -12.55 -28.05 -44.70
C PHE A 199 -13.55 -28.57 -43.67
N ALA A 200 -14.46 -29.45 -44.07
CA ALA A 200 -15.45 -30.05 -43.19
C ALA A 200 -14.78 -30.87 -42.08
N ALA A 201 -13.80 -31.71 -42.42
CA ALA A 201 -13.03 -32.48 -41.45
C ALA A 201 -12.27 -31.57 -40.47
N LEU A 202 -11.66 -30.48 -40.96
CA LEU A 202 -10.94 -29.53 -40.12
C LEU A 202 -11.87 -28.77 -39.16
N ILE A 203 -13.02 -28.31 -39.64
CA ILE A 203 -14.05 -27.67 -38.81
C ILE A 203 -14.56 -28.64 -37.75
N LEU A 204 -14.80 -29.91 -38.13
CA LEU A 204 -15.25 -30.93 -37.19
C LEU A 204 -14.21 -31.19 -36.10
N LEU A 205 -12.93 -31.29 -36.47
CA LEU A 205 -11.84 -31.60 -35.55
C LEU A 205 -11.53 -30.43 -34.59
N THR A 206 -11.59 -29.19 -35.10
CA THR A 206 -11.46 -27.98 -34.27
C THR A 206 -12.67 -27.77 -33.36
N ALA A 207 -13.90 -28.01 -33.84
CA ALA A 207 -15.11 -27.95 -33.03
C ALA A 207 -15.12 -29.01 -31.93
N LEU A 208 -14.73 -30.26 -32.24
CA LEU A 208 -14.60 -31.33 -31.25
C LEU A 208 -13.53 -31.02 -30.21
N GLY A 209 -12.37 -30.50 -30.62
CA GLY A 209 -11.31 -30.07 -29.71
C GLY A 209 -11.75 -28.95 -28.77
N TYR A 210 -12.46 -27.94 -29.30
CA TYR A 210 -12.99 -26.83 -28.52
C TYR A 210 -14.11 -27.30 -27.56
N ALA A 211 -15.04 -28.12 -28.03
CA ALA A 211 -16.09 -28.71 -27.20
C ALA A 211 -15.51 -29.56 -26.07
N MET A 212 -14.50 -30.39 -26.36
CA MET A 212 -13.78 -31.17 -25.34
C MET A 212 -13.10 -30.25 -24.32
N TYR A 213 -12.45 -29.17 -24.77
CA TYR A 213 -11.81 -28.20 -23.88
C TYR A 213 -12.82 -27.52 -22.93
N VAL A 214 -13.96 -27.08 -23.47
CA VAL A 214 -15.05 -26.48 -22.67
C VAL A 214 -15.64 -27.49 -21.70
N TYR A 215 -15.88 -28.72 -22.14
CA TYR A 215 -16.40 -29.80 -21.30
C TYR A 215 -15.42 -30.13 -20.16
N ALA A 216 -14.13 -30.27 -20.46
CA ALA A 216 -13.08 -30.50 -19.46
C ALA A 216 -12.94 -29.33 -18.46
N ARG A 217 -13.18 -28.09 -18.90
CA ARG A 217 -13.23 -26.92 -18.02
C ARG A 217 -14.44 -26.97 -17.09
N HIS A 218 -15.63 -27.30 -17.61
CA HIS A 218 -16.84 -27.44 -16.81
C HIS A 218 -16.73 -28.57 -15.78
N LEU A 219 -16.18 -29.71 -16.17
CA LEU A 219 -15.98 -30.84 -15.28
C LEU A 219 -15.04 -30.47 -14.12
N ARG A 220 -13.94 -29.76 -14.40
CA ARG A 220 -13.01 -29.26 -13.37
C ARG A 220 -13.66 -28.26 -12.42
N ALA A 221 -14.57 -27.39 -12.90
CA ALA A 221 -15.31 -26.46 -12.06
C ALA A 221 -16.25 -27.20 -11.09
N CYS A 222 -16.99 -28.19 -11.59
CA CYS A 222 -17.91 -29.00 -10.80
C CYS A 222 -17.19 -29.82 -9.71
N ILE A 223 -16.05 -30.42 -10.04
CA ILE A 223 -15.22 -31.17 -9.08
C ILE A 223 -14.73 -30.24 -7.94
N ARG A 224 -14.34 -28.99 -8.26
CA ARG A 224 -13.86 -28.04 -7.24
C ARG A 224 -14.92 -27.65 -6.23
N GLU A 225 -16.15 -27.38 -6.66
CA GLU A 225 -17.28 -27.05 -5.75
C GLU A 225 -17.65 -28.22 -4.82
N SER A 226 -17.60 -29.46 -5.34
CA SER A 226 -17.90 -30.65 -4.53
C SER A 226 -16.89 -30.87 -3.39
N THR A 227 -15.64 -30.45 -3.58
CA THR A 227 -14.56 -30.66 -2.59
C THR A 227 -14.67 -29.63 -1.46
N VAL A 228 -14.97 -28.37 -1.80
CA VAL A 228 -15.18 -27.28 -0.84
C VAL A 228 -16.39 -27.55 0.05
N THR A 229 -17.51 -27.96 -0.53
CA THR A 229 -18.72 -28.27 0.27
C THR A 229 -18.54 -29.44 1.22
N ARG A 230 -17.70 -30.44 0.86
CA ARG A 230 -17.34 -31.55 1.77
C ARG A 230 -16.48 -31.10 2.94
N SER A 231 -15.49 -30.23 2.73
CA SER A 231 -14.61 -29.76 3.80
C SER A 231 -15.34 -28.90 4.84
N TRP A 232 -16.24 -28.00 4.40
CA TRP A 232 -17.09 -27.21 5.31
C TRP A 232 -17.99 -28.08 6.19
N LYS A 233 -18.52 -29.18 5.66
CA LYS A 233 -19.35 -30.13 6.43
C LYS A 233 -18.53 -30.89 7.48
N LEU A 234 -17.28 -31.25 7.17
CA LEU A 234 -16.39 -31.95 8.12
C LEU A 234 -15.91 -31.02 9.24
N ALA A 235 -15.53 -29.78 8.92
CA ALA A 235 -15.15 -28.77 9.92
C ALA A 235 -16.30 -28.44 10.88
N LYS A 236 -17.53 -28.29 10.35
CA LYS A 236 -18.72 -28.05 11.18
C LYS A 236 -19.07 -29.23 12.09
N LYS A 237 -18.76 -30.47 11.66
CA LYS A 237 -18.98 -31.68 12.46
C LYS A 237 -17.97 -31.78 13.61
N GLN A 238 -16.68 -31.54 13.36
CA GLN A 238 -15.67 -31.53 14.42
C GLN A 238 -15.94 -30.48 15.51
N GLN A 239 -16.50 -29.33 15.15
CA GLN A 239 -16.81 -28.28 16.11
C GLN A 239 -18.05 -28.57 16.97
N HIS A 240 -18.92 -29.48 16.52
CA HIS A 240 -20.10 -29.92 17.26
C HIS A 240 -19.83 -31.15 18.15
N ASP A 241 -18.78 -31.92 17.85
CA ASP A 241 -18.35 -33.08 18.66
C ASP A 241 -17.40 -32.66 19.82
N MET A 242 -17.00 -31.38 19.88
CA MET A 242 -16.06 -30.83 20.88
C MET A 242 -16.76 -29.97 21.96
N VAL A 243 -18.09 -29.86 21.89
CA VAL A 243 -18.98 -29.19 22.87
C VAL A 243 -19.84 -30.25 23.53
#